data_AF-M5JZF2-F1
#
_entry.id   AF-M5JZF2-F1
#
_cell.length_a   1.000
_cell.length_b   1.000
_cell.length_c   1.000
_cell.angle_alpha   90.00
_cell.angle_beta   90.00
_cell.angle_gamma   90.00
#
_symmetry.space_group_name_H-M   'P 1'
#
loop_
_entity.id
_entity.type
_entity.pdbx_description
1 polymer ?
#
loop_
_entity_poly.entity_id
_entity_poly.type
_entity_poly.pdbx_seq_one_letter_code
_entity_poly.pdbx_strand_id
1 'polypeptide(L)' 'MDLVVAAQREAEAIGTLHDGRKPSMRDMFEDVYAETPPHLIRQRQEAGF' A
#
# COMPACT_ATOMS: atom_id res chain seq x y z
N MET A 1 -0.42 -18.89 21.66
CA MET A 1 0.63 -17.88 21.39
C MET A 1 1.40 -18.20 20.11
N ASP A 2 1.67 -19.47 19.82
CA ASP A 2 2.43 -19.89 18.63
C ASP A 2 1.88 -19.39 17.29
N LEU A 3 0.56 -19.40 17.11
CA LEU A 3 -0.07 -18.88 15.89
C LEU A 3 0.17 -17.37 15.69
N VAL A 4 0.18 -16.60 16.78
CA VAL A 4 0.42 -15.15 16.73
C VAL A 4 1.87 -14.89 16.33
N VAL A 5 2.81 -15.65 16.90
CA VAL A 5 4.24 -15.53 16.58
C VAL A 5 4.53 -15.97 15.14
N ALA A 6 3.89 -17.04 14.66
CA ALA A 6 4.02 -17.49 13.28
C ALA A 6 3.50 -16.43 12.30
N ALA A 7 2.29 -15.91 12.52
CA ALA A 7 1.70 -14.86 11.69
C ALA A 7 2.55 -13.58 11.66
N GLN A 8 3.14 -13.18 12.80
CA GLN A 8 4.04 -12.04 12.86
C GLN A 8 5.28 -12.25 11.97
N ARG A 9 5.92 -13.42 12.06
CA ARG A 9 7.11 -13.73 11.24
C ARG A 9 6.81 -13.72 9.75
N GLU A 10 5.65 -14.24 9.35
CA GLU A 10 5.20 -14.22 7.95
C GLU A 10 4.96 -12.78 7.45
N ALA A 11 4.33 -11.93 8.27
CA ALA A 11 4.11 -10.53 7.93
C ALA A 11 5.42 -9.73 7.81
N GLU A 12 6.34 -9.89 8.78
CA GLU A 12 7.64 -9.22 8.79
C GLU A 12 8.51 -9.60 7.59
N ALA A 13 8.36 -10.83 7.06
CA ALA A 13 9.04 -11.26 5.84
C ALA A 13 8.58 -10.49 4.58
N ILE A 14 7.38 -9.90 4.59
CA ILE A 14 6.87 -9.04 3.51
C ILE A 14 7.38 -7.61 3.67
N GLY A 15 7.40 -7.12 4.89
CA GLY A 15 7.97 -5.82 5.23
C GLY A 15 7.67 -5.38 6.65
N THR A 16 8.41 -4.36 7.06
CA THR A 16 8.29 -3.68 8.34
C THR A 16 8.27 -2.17 8.09
N LEU A 17 8.20 -1.38 9.16
CA LEU A 17 8.34 0.07 9.03
C LEU A 17 9.72 0.47 8.44
N HIS A 18 10.78 -0.23 8.85
CA HIS A 18 12.15 0.11 8.47
C HIS A 18 12.54 -0.45 7.11
N ASP A 19 12.09 -1.65 6.75
CA ASP A 19 12.57 -2.38 5.58
C ASP A 19 11.44 -3.16 4.86
N GLY A 20 11.73 -3.66 3.66
CA GLY A 20 10.84 -4.51 2.87
C GLY A 20 9.93 -3.74 1.93
N ARG A 21 8.95 -4.46 1.37
CA ARG A 21 8.09 -3.95 0.31
C ARG A 21 7.12 -2.91 0.86
N LYS A 22 7.30 -1.65 0.45
CA LYS A 22 6.29 -0.61 0.66
C LYS A 22 5.31 -0.60 -0.52
N PRO A 23 4.00 -0.40 -0.28
CA PRO A 23 3.05 -0.19 -1.37
C PRO A 23 3.47 0.96 -2.28
N SER A 24 3.07 0.92 -3.55
CA SER A 24 3.34 2.04 -4.45
C SER A 24 2.49 3.23 -4.02
N MET A 25 3.05 4.44 -4.04
CA MET A 25 2.27 5.67 -3.79
C MET A 25 1.17 5.88 -4.84
N ARG A 26 1.30 5.29 -6.03
CA ARG A 26 0.25 5.28 -7.05
C ARG A 26 -1.02 4.60 -6.56
N ASP A 27 -0.87 3.51 -5.81
CA ASP A 27 -1.98 2.67 -5.37
C ASP A 27 -2.84 3.38 -4.31
N MET A 28 -2.32 4.46 -3.69
CA MET A 28 -3.05 5.32 -2.75
C MET A 28 -4.31 5.97 -3.36
N PHE A 29 -4.37 6.10 -4.68
CA PHE A 29 -5.48 6.71 -5.41
C PHE A 29 -6.49 5.70 -5.97
N GLU A 30 -6.20 4.41 -5.83
CA GLU A 30 -7.05 3.31 -6.31
C GLU A 30 -8.15 3.01 -5.27
N ASP A 31 -9.28 2.44 -5.73
CA ASP A 31 -10.41 2.00 -4.90
C ASP A 31 -11.08 3.07 -3.99
N VAL A 32 -10.75 4.36 -4.16
CA VAL A 32 -11.42 5.48 -3.46
C VAL A 32 -12.88 5.62 -3.92
N TYR A 33 -13.12 5.36 -5.20
CA TYR A 33 -14.44 5.29 -5.83
C TYR A 33 -14.47 4.04 -6.73
N ALA A 34 -15.67 3.55 -7.05
CA ALA A 34 -15.84 2.42 -7.97
C ALA A 34 -15.20 2.68 -9.35
N GLU A 35 -15.24 3.94 -9.81
CA GLU A 35 -14.53 4.41 -11.00
C GLU A 35 -13.66 5.60 -10.62
N THR A 36 -12.38 5.60 -11.02
CA THR A 36 -11.45 6.69 -10.67
C THR A 36 -11.89 8.01 -11.32
N PRO A 37 -12.32 9.02 -10.55
CA PRO A 37 -12.76 10.28 -11.11
C PRO A 37 -11.56 11.11 -11.64
N PRO A 38 -11.77 12.03 -12.60
CA PRO A 38 -10.68 12.78 -13.24
C PRO A 38 -9.78 13.59 -12.29
N HIS A 39 -10.29 14.01 -11.13
CA HIS A 39 -9.48 14.75 -10.16
C HIS A 39 -8.45 13.86 -9.44
N LEU A 40 -8.75 12.60 -9.16
CA LEU A 40 -7.79 11.67 -8.57
C LEU A 40 -6.68 11.30 -9.57
N ILE A 41 -7.00 11.21 -10.85
CA ILE A 41 -6.01 11.01 -11.91
C ILE A 41 -5.01 12.17 -11.94
N ARG A 42 -5.50 13.42 -11.86
CA ARG A 42 -4.63 14.61 -11.82
C ARG A 42 -3.75 14.65 -10.58
N GLN A 43 -4.31 14.37 -9.39
CA GLN A 43 -3.53 14.35 -8.15
C GLN A 43 -2.44 13.28 -8.15
N ARG A 44 -2.72 12.12 -8.75
CA ARG A 44 -1.72 11.05 -8.93
C ARG A 44 -0.53 11.53 -9.78
N GLN A 45 -0.81 12.21 -10.89
CA GLN A 45 0.21 12.79 -11.76
C GLN A 45 1.02 13.89 -11.05
N GLU A 46 0.37 14.76 -10.29
CA GLU A 46 1.02 15.81 -9.49
C GLU A 46 1.96 15.22 -8.41
N ALA A 47 1.60 14.06 -7.84
CA ALA A 47 2.44 13.32 -6.91
C ALA A 47 3.65 12.62 -7.58
N GLY A 48 3.75 12.68 -8.91
CA GLY A 48 4.84 12.08 -9.69
C GLY A 48 4.57 10.66 -10.21
N PHE A 49 3.29 10.24 -10.33
CA PHE A 49 2.88 8.88 -10.71
C PHE A 49 1.84 8.81 -11.84
#